data_AF-F6Z0U7-F1
#
_entry.id   AF-F6Z0U7-F1
#
_cell.length_a   1.000
_cell.length_b   1.000
_cell.length_c   1.000
_cell.angle_alpha   90.00
_cell.angle_beta   90.00
_cell.angle_gamma   90.00
#
_symmetry.space_group_name_H-M   'P 1'
#
loop_
_entity.id
_entity.type
_entity.pdbx_description
1 polymer ?
#
loop_
_entity_poly.entity_id
_entity_poly.type
_entity_poly.pdbx_seq_one_letter_code
_entity_poly.pdbx_strand_id
1 'polypeptide(L)'
;MKDLTHKNGVKCIKLYSASEYKSPTTQGATIAFNIVNKYQGFVGFNEVLSKAAMVNIHLRGGCFCNVGACNYLLTIGDGNIKQIHKSGYVCGEVDIVEGQPVGAVRITLGYMTTKADVKRFLNFIKLTFIT
;
A
#
# COMPACT_ATOMS: atom_id res chain seq x y z
N MET A 1 4.17 -6.76 10.19
CA MET A 1 3.42 -5.67 9.53
C MET A 1 2.02 -5.51 10.11
N LYS A 2 1.24 -6.59 10.26
CA LYS A 2 -0.13 -6.55 10.82
C LYS A 2 -0.24 -5.90 12.21
N ASP A 3 0.83 -5.97 13.00
CA ASP A 3 0.86 -5.42 14.37
C ASP A 3 1.36 -3.98 14.46
N LEU A 4 1.64 -3.33 13.31
CA LEU A 4 2.04 -1.93 13.29
C LEU A 4 0.82 -1.05 13.53
N THR A 5 0.79 -0.42 14.70
CA THR A 5 -0.33 0.34 15.23
C THR A 5 0.17 1.68 15.77
N HIS A 6 -0.57 2.74 15.50
CA HIS A 6 -0.36 4.07 16.10
C HIS A 6 -0.63 4.04 17.60
N LYS A 7 -0.18 5.05 18.35
CA LYS A 7 -0.40 5.12 19.81
C LYS A 7 -1.87 5.11 20.21
N ASN A 8 -2.76 5.56 19.32
CA ASN A 8 -4.21 5.57 19.54
C ASN A 8 -4.91 4.25 19.14
N GLY A 9 -4.17 3.19 18.82
CA GLY A 9 -4.75 1.88 18.48
C GLY A 9 -5.09 1.68 17.00
N VAL A 10 -5.04 2.74 16.17
CA VAL A 10 -5.31 2.63 14.73
C VAL A 10 -4.22 1.84 14.04
N LYS A 11 -4.59 0.88 13.19
CA LYS A 11 -3.64 0.11 12.36
C LYS A 11 -3.01 1.03 11.32
N CYS A 12 -1.68 1.03 11.24
CA CYS A 12 -0.92 1.86 10.29
C CYS A 12 -0.89 1.27 8.87
N ILE A 13 -1.27 0.00 8.70
CA ILE A 13 -1.20 -0.70 7.42
C ILE A 13 -2.55 -1.35 7.09
N LYS A 14 -3.07 -1.06 5.89
CA LYS A 14 -4.15 -1.82 5.25
C LYS A 14 -3.53 -2.78 4.24
N LEU A 15 -3.55 -4.08 4.54
CA LEU A 15 -3.06 -5.12 3.63
C LEU A 15 -4.14 -5.51 2.61
N TYR A 16 -3.73 -5.78 1.38
CA TYR A 16 -4.60 -6.31 0.33
C TYR A 16 -4.21 -7.74 0.02
N SER A 17 -5.12 -8.68 0.28
CA SER A 17 -4.96 -10.10 -0.04
C SER A 17 -6.32 -10.73 -0.26
N ALA A 18 -6.41 -11.70 -1.17
CA ALA A 18 -7.62 -12.50 -1.37
C ALA A 18 -7.84 -13.52 -0.25
N SER A 19 -6.79 -13.87 0.51
CA SER A 19 -6.87 -14.83 1.60
C SER A 19 -5.89 -14.49 2.74
N GLU A 20 -6.13 -15.06 3.91
CA GLU A 20 -5.17 -15.02 5.00
C GLU A 20 -3.92 -15.84 4.69
N TYR A 21 -2.75 -15.31 5.07
CA TYR A 21 -1.49 -16.03 4.90
C TYR A 21 -1.50 -17.31 5.74
N LYS A 22 -1.25 -18.45 5.10
CA LYS A 22 -1.17 -19.77 5.75
C LYS A 22 0.21 -20.40 5.65
N SER A 23 0.77 -20.42 4.44
CA SER A 23 2.03 -21.10 4.13
C SER A 23 2.75 -20.41 2.97
N PRO A 24 4.10 -20.44 2.93
CA PRO A 24 4.86 -19.99 1.76
C PRO A 24 4.58 -20.82 0.49
N THR A 25 4.02 -22.04 0.61
CA THR A 25 3.66 -22.87 -0.55
C THR A 25 2.38 -22.41 -1.25
N THR A 26 1.51 -21.67 -0.56
CA THR A 26 0.23 -21.19 -1.09
C THR A 26 0.21 -19.69 -1.38
N GLN A 27 1.21 -18.94 -0.89
CA GLN A 27 1.32 -17.51 -1.09
C GLN A 27 2.76 -17.11 -1.39
N GLY A 28 2.95 -16.40 -2.51
CA GLY A 28 4.25 -15.90 -2.92
C GLY A 28 4.75 -14.70 -2.11
N ALA A 29 5.91 -14.18 -2.50
CA ALA A 29 6.66 -13.15 -1.77
C ALA A 29 6.21 -11.70 -2.05
N THR A 30 5.02 -11.50 -2.60
CA THR A 30 4.49 -10.17 -2.93
C THR A 30 3.46 -9.74 -1.89
N ILE A 31 3.59 -8.50 -1.41
CA ILE A 31 2.69 -7.89 -0.42
C ILE A 31 2.23 -6.54 -0.98
N ALA A 32 0.92 -6.37 -1.13
CA ALA A 32 0.29 -5.11 -1.50
C ALA A 32 -0.38 -4.49 -0.27
N PHE A 33 -0.21 -3.19 -0.07
CA PHE A 33 -0.73 -2.49 1.10
C PHE A 33 -0.84 -0.99 0.88
N ASN A 34 -1.58 -0.32 1.76
CA ASN A 34 -1.54 1.13 1.91
C ASN A 34 -1.20 1.51 3.35
N ILE A 35 -0.59 2.69 3.50
CA ILE A 35 -0.34 3.30 4.81
C ILE A 35 -1.59 4.09 5.22
N VAL A 36 -2.01 3.86 6.45
CA VAL A 36 -3.11 4.56 7.12
C VAL A 36 -2.50 5.42 8.20
N ASN A 37 -2.95 6.66 8.31
CA ASN A 37 -2.50 7.60 9.33
C ASN A 37 -3.32 7.45 10.62
N LYS A 38 -2.91 8.13 11.70
CA LYS A 38 -3.59 8.06 13.01
C LYS A 38 -5.05 8.54 13.00
N TYR A 39 -5.48 9.27 11.97
CA TYR A 39 -6.85 9.74 11.78
C TYR A 39 -7.66 8.84 10.82
N GLN A 40 -7.18 7.62 10.54
CA GLN A 40 -7.79 6.65 9.63
C GLN A 40 -7.81 7.08 8.14
N GLY A 41 -7.13 8.17 7.78
CA GLY A 41 -6.93 8.57 6.38
C GLY A 41 -5.77 7.80 5.74
N PHE A 42 -5.73 7.76 4.41
CA PHE A 42 -4.62 7.14 3.68
C PHE A 42 -3.48 8.11 3.45
N VAL A 43 -2.26 7.60 3.45
CA VAL A 43 -1.08 8.28 2.92
C VAL A 43 -0.92 7.84 1.46
N GLY A 44 -0.80 8.81 0.56
CA GLY A 44 -0.70 8.57 -0.87
C GLY A 44 0.53 7.72 -1.22
N PHE A 45 0.39 6.78 -2.17
CA PHE A 45 1.49 5.88 -2.50
C PHE A 45 2.71 6.64 -3.05
N ASN A 46 2.51 7.78 -3.72
CA ASN A 46 3.62 8.60 -4.21
C ASN A 46 4.46 9.15 -3.05
N GLU A 47 3.82 9.64 -1.99
CA GLU A 47 4.51 10.07 -0.77
C GLU A 47 5.31 8.93 -0.13
N VAL A 48 4.73 7.73 -0.04
CA VAL A 48 5.42 6.56 0.51
C VAL A 48 6.64 6.19 -0.32
N LEU A 49 6.52 6.19 -1.65
CA LEU A 49 7.60 5.92 -2.59
C LEU A 49 8.73 6.95 -2.46
N SER A 50 8.40 8.25 -2.43
CA SER A 50 9.37 9.33 -2.26
C SER A 50 10.12 9.22 -0.92
N LYS A 51 9.40 8.96 0.18
CA LYS A 51 10.02 8.79 1.51
C LYS A 51 10.91 7.56 1.59
N ALA A 52 10.51 6.46 0.96
CA ALA A 52 11.32 5.25 0.88
C ALA A 52 12.60 5.49 0.06
N ALA A 53 12.50 6.20 -1.07
CA ALA A 53 13.63 6.50 -1.92
C ALA A 53 14.70 7.33 -1.20
N MET A 54 14.31 8.28 -0.34
CA MET A 54 15.25 9.07 0.49
C MET A 54 16.12 8.21 1.41
N VAL A 55 15.68 6.99 1.76
CA VAL A 55 16.44 6.04 2.57
C VAL A 55 16.94 4.84 1.77
N ASN A 56 17.05 4.98 0.45
CA ASN A 56 17.49 3.95 -0.50
C ASN A 56 16.65 2.66 -0.45
N ILE A 57 15.34 2.80 -0.29
CA ILE A 57 14.37 1.71 -0.43
C ILE A 57 13.49 1.99 -1.66
N HIS A 58 13.56 1.11 -2.65
CA HIS A 58 12.79 1.25 -3.88
C HIS A 58 11.51 0.39 -3.81
N LEU A 59 10.37 1.05 -3.81
CA LEU A 59 9.04 0.44 -3.76
C LEU A 59 8.34 0.61 -5.11
N ARG A 60 7.30 -0.19 -5.36
CA ARG A 60 6.39 0.02 -6.50
C ARG A 60 5.07 0.56 -5.97
N GLY A 61 4.46 1.48 -6.71
CA GLY A 61 3.17 2.08 -6.39
C GLY A 61 2.32 2.22 -7.66
N GLY A 62 1.01 2.23 -7.51
CA GLY A 62 0.06 2.41 -8.61
C GLY A 62 -1.22 1.61 -8.43
N CYS A 63 -2.15 1.71 -9.38
CA CYS A 63 -3.32 0.83 -9.43
C CYS A 63 -2.90 -0.63 -9.66
N PHE A 64 -3.76 -1.57 -9.30
CA PHE A 64 -3.65 -2.95 -9.74
C PHE A 64 -3.75 -3.06 -11.26
N CYS A 65 -3.26 -4.18 -11.82
CA CYS A 65 -3.14 -4.36 -13.28
C CYS A 65 -4.46 -4.33 -14.06
N ASN A 66 -5.61 -4.36 -13.37
CA ASN A 66 -6.91 -4.21 -13.96
C ASN A 66 -7.83 -3.40 -13.03
N VAL A 67 -8.73 -2.62 -13.64
CA VAL A 67 -9.63 -1.71 -12.93
C VAL A 67 -10.59 -2.46 -11.99
N GLY A 68 -10.99 -3.69 -12.36
CA GLY A 68 -11.82 -4.54 -11.52
C GLY A 68 -11.16 -4.88 -10.18
N ALA A 69 -9.87 -5.20 -10.19
CA ALA A 69 -9.08 -5.44 -8.99
C ALA A 69 -8.90 -4.16 -8.17
N CYS A 70 -8.71 -3.01 -8.81
CA CYS A 70 -8.67 -1.73 -8.09
C CYS A 70 -10.00 -1.45 -7.39
N ASN A 71 -11.13 -1.56 -8.09
CA ASN A 71 -12.46 -1.39 -7.53
C ASN A 71 -12.68 -2.35 -6.33
N TYR A 72 -12.45 -3.64 -6.53
CA TYR A 72 -12.68 -4.67 -5.52
C TYR A 72 -11.77 -4.50 -4.28
N LEU A 73 -10.45 -4.40 -4.45
CA LEU A 73 -9.50 -4.38 -3.34
C LEU A 73 -9.45 -3.03 -2.62
N LEU A 74 -9.59 -1.92 -3.36
CA LEU A 74 -9.56 -0.58 -2.78
C LEU A 74 -10.94 -0.11 -2.32
N THR A 75 -12.01 -0.85 -2.64
CA THR A 75 -13.39 -0.55 -2.27
C THR A 75 -13.88 0.77 -2.87
N ILE A 76 -13.46 1.06 -4.11
CA ILE A 76 -13.80 2.26 -4.88
C ILE A 76 -15.12 1.98 -5.60
N GLY A 77 -16.26 2.06 -4.91
CA GLY A 77 -17.57 1.62 -5.44
C GLY A 77 -17.89 2.06 -6.87
N ASP A 78 -18.79 1.33 -7.54
CA ASP A 78 -19.01 1.41 -9.00
C ASP A 78 -19.37 2.79 -9.56
N GLY A 79 -20.04 3.65 -8.77
CA GLY A 79 -20.30 5.04 -9.16
C GLY A 79 -19.01 5.86 -9.21
N ASN A 80 -18.16 5.70 -8.20
CA ASN A 80 -16.93 6.45 -8.02
C ASN A 80 -15.89 6.05 -9.07
N ILE A 81 -15.75 4.77 -9.41
CA ILE A 81 -14.78 4.35 -10.44
C ILE A 81 -15.11 4.94 -11.82
N LYS A 82 -16.40 5.07 -12.16
CA LYS A 82 -16.84 5.74 -13.39
C LYS A 82 -16.56 7.24 -13.36
N GLN A 83 -16.74 7.88 -12.21
CA GLN A 83 -16.43 9.30 -12.04
C GLN A 83 -14.93 9.57 -12.14
N ILE A 84 -14.10 8.75 -11.50
CA ILE A 84 -12.63 8.80 -11.59
C ILE A 84 -12.18 8.62 -13.04
N HIS A 85 -12.76 7.66 -13.76
CA HIS A 85 -12.46 7.49 -15.19
C HIS A 85 -12.86 8.74 -16.00
N LYS A 86 -14.05 9.31 -15.76
CA LYS A 86 -14.53 10.52 -16.44
C LYS A 86 -13.71 11.77 -16.13
N SER A 87 -13.05 11.84 -14.98
CA SER A 87 -12.17 12.96 -14.64
C SER A 87 -10.84 12.95 -15.42
N GLY A 88 -10.62 11.98 -16.30
CA GLY A 88 -9.37 11.83 -17.05
C GLY A 88 -8.25 11.19 -16.23
N TYR A 89 -8.58 10.44 -15.17
CA TYR A 89 -7.58 9.79 -14.32
C TYR A 89 -6.65 8.89 -15.13
N VAL A 90 -5.34 9.12 -14.96
CA VAL A 90 -4.28 8.26 -15.47
C VAL A 90 -3.62 7.52 -14.31
N CYS A 91 -3.50 6.20 -14.46
CA CYS A 91 -2.90 5.34 -13.43
C CYS A 91 -1.46 5.76 -13.12
N GLY A 92 -1.18 6.03 -11.84
CA GLY A 92 0.16 6.36 -11.35
C GLY A 92 0.40 7.85 -11.10
N GLU A 93 -0.39 8.74 -11.69
CA GLU A 93 -0.24 10.19 -11.47
C GLU A 93 -0.87 10.63 -10.15
N VAL A 94 -2.11 10.20 -9.91
CA VAL A 94 -2.87 10.53 -8.70
C VAL A 94 -2.95 9.30 -7.80
N ASP A 95 -2.82 9.51 -6.50
CA ASP A 95 -2.81 8.44 -5.50
C ASP A 95 -4.05 8.41 -4.60
N ILE A 96 -4.69 9.56 -4.37
CA ILE A 96 -5.91 9.70 -3.56
C ILE A 96 -6.95 10.56 -4.30
N VAL A 97 -8.20 10.07 -4.37
CA VAL A 97 -9.36 10.81 -4.87
C VAL A 97 -10.45 10.79 -3.80
N GLU A 98 -10.92 11.97 -3.37
CA GLU A 98 -11.95 12.12 -2.33
C GLU A 98 -11.64 11.33 -1.03
N GLY A 99 -10.36 11.29 -0.65
CA GLY A 99 -9.88 10.56 0.54
C GLY A 99 -9.76 9.05 0.35
N GLN A 100 -10.15 8.50 -0.80
CA GLN A 100 -9.98 7.08 -1.14
C GLN A 100 -8.71 6.87 -1.97
N PRO A 101 -7.93 5.82 -1.69
CA PRO A 101 -6.74 5.51 -2.47
C PRO A 101 -7.15 4.89 -3.80
N VAL A 102 -6.56 5.35 -4.90
CA VAL A 102 -6.76 4.81 -6.26
C VAL A 102 -5.61 3.88 -6.70
N GLY A 103 -4.70 3.61 -5.77
CA GLY A 103 -3.61 2.66 -5.94
C GLY A 103 -3.14 2.06 -4.62
N ALA A 104 -2.13 1.21 -4.71
CA ALA A 104 -1.48 0.58 -3.56
C ALA A 104 0.03 0.59 -3.70
N VAL A 105 0.72 0.51 -2.56
CA VAL A 105 2.15 0.21 -2.51
C VAL A 105 2.34 -1.31 -2.58
N ARG A 106 3.32 -1.76 -3.36
CA ARG A 106 3.69 -3.16 -3.51
C ARG A 106 5.16 -3.36 -3.21
N ILE A 107 5.44 -4.37 -2.39
CA ILE A 107 6.78 -4.94 -2.19
C ILE A 107 6.82 -6.38 -2.69
N THR A 108 7.97 -6.78 -3.20
CA THR A 108 8.26 -8.16 -3.58
C THR A 108 9.61 -8.51 -3.00
N LEU A 109 9.67 -9.59 -2.21
CA LEU A 109 10.93 -10.10 -1.70
C LEU A 109 11.51 -11.06 -2.74
N GLY A 110 12.72 -10.78 -3.19
CA GLY A 110 13.45 -11.59 -4.16
C GLY A 110 14.42 -12.54 -3.49
N TYR A 111 15.09 -13.36 -4.30
CA TYR A 111 16.13 -14.30 -3.84
C TYR A 111 17.23 -13.63 -3.01
N MET A 112 17.65 -12.42 -3.42
CA MET A 112 18.70 -11.65 -2.74
C MET A 112 18.21 -10.88 -1.50
N THR A 113 16.91 -10.89 -1.21
CA THR A 113 16.37 -10.17 -0.06
C THR A 113 16.76 -10.88 1.24
N THR A 114 17.45 -10.16 2.11
CA THR A 114 17.87 -10.68 3.42
C THR A 114 16.88 -10.32 4.52
N LYS A 115 16.98 -11.00 5.67
CA LYS A 115 16.24 -10.62 6.88
C LYS A 115 16.59 -9.19 7.34
N ALA A 116 17.81 -8.72 7.07
CA ALA A 116 18.24 -7.37 7.41
C ALA A 116 17.48 -6.32 6.57
N ASP A 117 17.29 -6.58 5.28
CA ASP A 117 16.49 -5.71 4.39
C ASP A 117 15.04 -5.61 4.87
N VAL A 118 14.44 -6.74 5.26
CA VAL A 118 13.08 -6.77 5.81
C VAL A 118 13.00 -5.94 7.10
N LYS A 119 13.98 -6.08 8.01
CA LYS A 119 14.04 -5.27 9.24
C LYS A 119 14.21 -3.78 8.93
N ARG A 120 15.08 -3.43 7.98
CA ARG A 120 15.30 -2.05 7.53
C ARG A 120 14.01 -1.43 7.00
N PHE A 121 13.27 -2.17 6.17
CA PHE A 121 11.98 -1.74 5.66
C PHE A 121 10.94 -1.54 6.78
N LEU A 122 10.84 -2.49 7.72
CA LEU A 122 9.92 -2.35 8.87
C LEU A 122 10.28 -1.14 9.75
N ASN A 123 11.57 -0.87 9.96
CA ASN A 123 12.04 0.28 10.71
C ASN A 123 11.73 1.59 9.97
N PHE A 124 11.90 1.63 8.65
CA PHE A 124 11.46 2.76 7.83
C PHE A 124 9.97 3.07 8.06
N ILE A 125 9.08 2.07 8.00
CA ILE A 125 7.65 2.30 8.25
C ILE A 125 7.41 2.83 9.66
N LYS A 126 8.04 2.21 10.67
CA LYS A 126 7.88 2.62 12.08
C LYS A 126 8.31 4.07 12.31
N LEU A 127 9.49 4.45 11.83
CA LEU A 127 10.05 5.79 12.05
C LEU A 127 9.33 6.87 11.24
N THR A 128 8.80 6.51 10.08
CA THR A 128 8.24 7.49 9.12
C THR A 128 6.75 7.72 9.32
N PHE A 129 5.98 6.68 9.66
CA PHE A 129 4.52 6.73 9.64
C PHE A 129 3.84 6.44 10.98
N ILE A 130 4.48 5.72 11.90
CA ILE A 130 3.88 5.45 13.21
C ILE A 130 4.04 6.67 14.13
N THR A 131 2.94 7.08 14.76
CA THR A 131 2.85 8.27 15.61
C THR A 131 2.09 7.98 16.89
#